data_AF-A0A961LW67-F1
#
_entry.id   AF-A0A961LW67-F1
#
_cell.length_a   1.000
_cell.length_b   1.000
_cell.length_c   1.000
_cell.angle_alpha   90.00
_cell.angle_beta   90.00
_cell.angle_gamma   90.00
#
_symmetry.space_group_name_H-M   'P 1'
#
loop_
_entity.id
_entity.type
_entity.pdbx_description
1 polymer ?
#
loop_
_entity_poly.entity_id
_entity_poly.type
_entity_poly.pdbx_seq_one_letter_code
_entity_poly.pdbx_strand_id
1 'polypeptide(L)'
;MIMQQDAIRAAIDRIRPRYRASLIEFEARLVAALDDLQRLGASEANLGEIRFVAHRIAGTAASFGWPVLGAVAMTVDAALASVSQVDAGAPPDVAAVHHMLAELRRSLGQ
;
A
#
# COMPACT_ATOMS: atom_id res chain seq x y z
N MET A 1 10.65 -26.69 18.96
CA MET A 1 10.59 -25.76 17.80
C MET A 1 10.09 -24.36 18.22
N ILE A 2 10.45 -23.87 19.41
CA ILE A 2 10.01 -22.56 19.93
C ILE A 2 11.07 -21.47 19.64
N MET A 3 12.35 -21.84 19.75
CA MET A 3 13.51 -20.95 19.56
C MET A 3 13.60 -20.25 18.19
N GLN A 4 13.10 -20.88 17.12
CA GLN A 4 13.15 -20.30 15.77
C GLN A 4 12.08 -19.20 15.58
N GLN A 5 10.90 -19.34 16.19
CA GLN A 5 9.82 -18.35 16.10
C GLN A 5 10.17 -17.07 16.86
N ASP A 6 10.81 -17.19 18.03
CA ASP A 6 11.26 -16.04 18.82
C ASP A 6 12.36 -15.24 18.10
N ALA A 7 13.29 -15.92 17.42
CA ALA A 7 14.34 -15.27 16.65
C ALA A 7 13.77 -14.45 15.47
N ILE A 8 12.76 -14.99 14.76
CA ILE A 8 12.07 -14.29 13.67
C ILE A 8 11.33 -13.06 14.21
N ARG A 9 10.61 -13.20 15.33
CA ARG A 9 9.88 -12.10 15.94
C ARG A 9 10.82 -10.96 16.37
N ALA A 10 11.94 -11.30 17.03
CA ALA A 10 12.95 -10.31 17.41
C ALA A 10 13.60 -9.63 16.19
N ALA A 11 13.79 -10.35 15.08
CA ALA A 11 14.28 -9.77 13.84
C ALA A 11 13.26 -8.76 13.27
N ILE A 12 11.97 -9.12 13.20
CA ILE A 12 10.88 -8.23 12.77
C ILE A 12 10.80 -6.98 13.65
N ASP A 13 10.87 -7.13 14.97
CA ASP A 13 10.83 -6.02 15.91
C ASP A 13 11.97 -5.01 15.66
N ARG A 14 13.16 -5.48 15.29
CA ARG A 14 14.31 -4.63 14.94
C ARG A 14 14.12 -3.83 13.65
N ILE A 15 13.41 -4.38 12.67
CA ILE A 15 13.19 -3.73 11.37
C ILE A 15 11.87 -2.95 11.30
N ARG A 16 10.95 -3.15 12.25
CA ARG A 16 9.66 -2.45 12.33
C ARG A 16 9.77 -0.92 12.24
N PRO A 17 10.74 -0.23 12.90
CA PRO A 17 10.86 1.23 12.76
C PRO A 17 11.18 1.68 11.34
N ARG A 18 12.02 0.93 10.61
CA ARG A 18 12.35 1.23 9.21
C ARG A 18 11.14 1.03 8.31
N TYR A 19 10.38 -0.04 8.55
CA TYR A 19 9.14 -0.26 7.82
C TYR A 19 8.13 0.86 8.05
N ARG A 20 7.98 1.32 9.30
CA ARG A 20 7.14 2.48 9.63
C ARG A 20 7.59 3.75 8.89
N ALA A 21 8.91 3.97 8.75
CA ALA A 21 9.43 5.07 7.95
C ALA A 21 9.04 4.93 6.46
N SER A 22 9.14 3.73 5.89
CA SER A 22 8.66 3.46 4.54
C SER A 22 7.15 3.69 4.38
N LEU A 23 6.33 3.36 5.39
CA LEU A 23 4.89 3.64 5.36
C LEU A 23 4.61 5.16 5.29
N ILE A 24 5.41 5.99 5.95
CA ILE A 24 5.31 7.46 5.85
C ILE A 24 5.66 7.94 4.45
N GLU A 25 6.74 7.41 3.85
CA GLU A 25 7.11 7.72 2.47
C GLU A 25 6.02 7.30 1.48
N PHE A 26 5.43 6.12 1.69
CA PHE A 26 4.31 5.61 0.90
C PHE A 26 3.06 6.47 1.05
N GLU A 27 2.79 7.00 2.23
CA GLU A 27 1.68 7.94 2.44
C GLU A 27 1.86 9.18 1.57
N ALA A 28 3.03 9.82 1.63
CA ALA A 28 3.33 11.01 0.84
C ALA A 28 3.21 10.75 -0.66
N ARG A 29 3.71 9.59 -1.13
CA ARG A 29 3.64 9.17 -2.54
C ARG A 29 2.20 8.93 -3.00
N LEU A 30 1.38 8.27 -2.18
CA LEU A 30 -0.04 8.05 -2.47
C LEU A 30 -0.83 9.35 -2.55
N VAL A 31 -0.57 10.29 -1.62
CA VAL A 31 -1.20 11.61 -1.66
C VAL A 31 -0.87 12.32 -2.95
N ALA A 32 0.42 12.38 -3.33
CA ALA A 32 0.84 13.02 -4.57
C ALA A 32 0.19 12.36 -5.81
N ALA A 33 0.19 11.03 -5.88
CA ALA A 33 -0.41 10.31 -7.01
C ALA A 33 -1.93 10.49 -7.09
N LEU A 34 -2.62 10.56 -5.95
CA LEU A 34 -4.06 10.86 -5.89
C LEU A 34 -4.37 12.29 -6.34
N ASP A 35 -3.60 13.27 -5.88
CA ASP A 35 -3.75 14.67 -6.27
C ASP A 35 -3.54 14.84 -7.78
N ASP A 36 -2.51 14.20 -8.34
CA ASP A 36 -2.25 14.20 -9.78
C ASP A 36 -3.38 13.52 -10.56
N LEU A 37 -3.90 12.39 -10.07
CA LEU A 37 -5.02 11.70 -10.68
C LEU A 37 -6.29 12.58 -10.70
N GLN A 38 -6.56 13.32 -9.62
CA GLN A 38 -7.71 14.22 -9.53
C GLN A 38 -7.55 15.47 -10.42
N ARG A 39 -6.33 16.02 -10.53
CA ARG A 39 -6.06 17.24 -11.28
C ARG A 39 -5.88 17.03 -12.77
N LEU A 40 -5.18 15.96 -13.14
CA LEU A 40 -4.71 15.70 -14.51
C LEU A 40 -5.42 14.51 -15.16
N GLY A 41 -6.18 13.73 -14.38
CA GLY A 41 -6.79 12.49 -14.81
C GLY A 41 -5.86 11.28 -14.64
N ALA A 42 -6.37 10.10 -14.97
CA ALA A 42 -5.61 8.87 -14.91
C ALA A 42 -4.46 8.89 -15.93
N SER A 43 -3.25 8.56 -15.47
CA SER A 43 -2.07 8.41 -16.31
C SER A 43 -1.32 7.15 -15.91
N GLU A 44 -0.55 6.57 -16.84
CA GLU A 44 0.27 5.38 -16.52
C GLU A 44 1.21 5.64 -15.33
N ALA A 45 1.74 6.87 -15.23
CA ALA A 45 2.61 7.27 -14.13
C ALA A 45 1.89 7.23 -12.77
N ASN A 46 0.73 7.88 -12.63
CA ASN A 46 0.03 7.91 -11.33
C ASN A 46 -0.59 6.55 -10.97
N LEU A 47 -1.11 5.80 -11.95
CA LEU A 47 -1.63 4.45 -11.71
C LEU A 47 -0.51 3.46 -11.34
N GLY A 48 0.63 3.55 -12.03
CA GLY A 48 1.81 2.74 -11.74
C GLY A 48 2.35 3.01 -10.34
N GLU A 49 2.35 4.27 -9.92
CA GLU A 49 2.78 4.69 -8.59
C GLU A 49 1.85 4.17 -7.48
N ILE A 50 0.54 4.33 -7.65
CA ILE A 50 -0.46 3.79 -6.70
C ILE A 50 -0.33 2.27 -6.60
N ARG A 51 -0.21 1.57 -7.73
CA ARG A 51 -0.04 0.11 -7.76
C ARG A 51 1.26 -0.32 -7.08
N PHE A 52 2.37 0.38 -7.33
CA PHE A 52 3.65 0.07 -6.70
C PHE A 52 3.54 0.13 -5.16
N VAL A 53 2.92 1.19 -4.64
CA VAL A 53 2.73 1.34 -3.18
C VAL A 53 1.79 0.25 -2.65
N ALA A 54 0.65 0.02 -3.30
CA ALA A 54 -0.31 -1.01 -2.91
C ALA A 54 0.34 -2.39 -2.86
N HIS A 55 1.09 -2.77 -3.90
CA HIS A 55 1.81 -4.04 -3.98
C HIS A 55 2.83 -4.21 -2.85
N ARG A 56 3.62 -3.17 -2.57
CA ARG A 56 4.61 -3.18 -1.47
C ARG A 56 3.95 -3.38 -0.12
N ILE A 57 2.88 -2.65 0.17
CA ILE A 57 2.15 -2.72 1.43
C ILE A 57 1.47 -4.09 1.57
N ALA A 58 0.78 -4.57 0.53
CA ALA A 58 0.09 -5.86 0.52
C ALA A 58 1.02 -7.02 0.89
N GLY A 59 2.23 -7.05 0.31
CA GLY A 59 3.20 -8.13 0.55
C GLY A 59 3.89 -8.10 1.91
N THR A 60 3.79 -7.01 2.67
CA THR A 60 4.62 -6.81 3.86
C THR A 60 3.84 -6.49 5.13
N ALA A 61 2.70 -5.79 5.05
CA ALA A 61 2.04 -5.19 6.20
C ALA A 61 1.64 -6.21 7.29
N ALA A 62 1.15 -7.38 6.89
CA ALA A 62 0.78 -8.45 7.83
C ALA A 62 1.99 -8.92 8.67
N SER A 63 3.16 -9.07 8.05
CA SER A 63 4.39 -9.50 8.71
C SER A 63 4.87 -8.54 9.79
N PHE A 64 4.48 -7.26 9.71
CA PHE A 64 4.88 -6.25 10.69
C PHE A 64 3.79 -5.85 11.69
N GLY A 65 2.59 -6.44 11.59
CA GLY A 65 1.49 -6.21 12.53
C GLY A 65 0.33 -5.36 12.00
N TRP A 66 0.27 -5.08 10.69
CA TRP A 66 -0.82 -4.33 10.05
C TRP A 66 -1.58 -5.19 9.01
N PRO A 67 -2.24 -6.29 9.43
CA PRO A 67 -2.92 -7.18 8.50
C PRO A 67 -4.10 -6.51 7.77
N VAL A 68 -4.81 -5.58 8.42
CA VAL A 68 -5.94 -4.85 7.80
C VAL A 68 -5.44 -3.96 6.67
N LEU A 69 -4.38 -3.18 6.92
CA LEU A 69 -3.73 -2.37 5.89
C LEU A 69 -3.26 -3.23 4.69
N GLY A 70 -2.67 -4.39 4.97
CA GLY A 70 -2.25 -5.33 3.93
C GLY A 70 -3.42 -5.83 3.07
N ALA A 71 -4.55 -6.17 3.69
CA ALA A 71 -5.74 -6.61 2.98
C ALA A 71 -6.33 -5.51 2.08
N VAL A 72 -6.43 -4.28 2.60
CA VAL A 72 -6.91 -3.12 1.82
C VAL A 72 -5.98 -2.84 0.64
N ALA A 73 -4.66 -2.87 0.86
CA ALA A 73 -3.69 -2.67 -0.20
C ALA A 73 -3.74 -3.76 -1.28
N MET A 74 -4.02 -5.01 -0.89
CA MET A 74 -4.18 -6.11 -1.84
C MET A 74 -5.40 -5.92 -2.75
N THR A 75 -6.50 -5.35 -2.24
CA THR A 75 -7.67 -4.98 -3.06
C THR A 75 -7.30 -3.94 -4.11
N VAL A 76 -6.53 -2.92 -3.74
CA VAL A 76 -6.07 -1.87 -4.68
C VAL A 76 -5.10 -2.43 -5.71
N ASP A 77 -4.11 -3.24 -5.32
CA ASP A 77 -3.16 -3.87 -6.25
C ASP A 77 -3.89 -4.75 -7.27
N ALA A 78 -4.84 -5.57 -6.82
CA ALA A 78 -5.63 -6.43 -7.71
C ALA A 78 -6.47 -5.62 -8.71
N ALA A 79 -7.14 -4.55 -8.25
CA ALA A 79 -7.95 -3.69 -9.11
C ALA A 79 -7.10 -2.98 -10.18
N LEU A 80 -5.90 -2.52 -9.82
CA LEU A 80 -5.01 -1.84 -10.76
C LEU A 80 -4.23 -2.80 -11.67
N ALA A 81 -4.01 -4.04 -11.24
CA ALA A 81 -3.40 -5.07 -12.08
C ALA A 81 -4.26 -5.41 -13.32
N SER A 82 -5.60 -5.34 -13.20
CA SER A 82 -6.52 -5.56 -14.32
C SER A 82 -6.57 -4.39 -15.32
N VAL A 83 -6.38 -3.15 -14.84
CA VAL A 83 -6.40 -1.94 -15.69
C VAL A 83 -5.24 -1.94 -16.69
N SER A 84 -4.08 -2.48 -16.31
CA SER A 84 -2.93 -2.62 -17.22
C SER A 84 -3.06 -3.75 -18.26
N GLN A 85 -4.04 -4.68 -18.12
CA GLN A 85 -4.09 -5.89 -18.94
C GLN A 85 -5.28 -5.96 -19.92
N VAL A 86 -6.43 -5.33 -19.62
CA VAL A 86 -7.67 -5.66 -20.36
C VAL A 86 -8.48 -4.45 -20.82
N ASP A 87 -8.40 -3.29 -20.16
CA ASP A 87 -9.25 -2.15 -20.55
C ASP A 87 -8.63 -0.81 -20.13
N ALA A 88 -7.92 -0.17 -21.06
CA ALA A 88 -7.35 1.16 -20.85
C ALA A 88 -8.41 2.28 -20.66
N GLY A 89 -9.70 1.94 -20.75
CA GLY A 89 -10.82 2.87 -20.64
C GLY A 89 -11.60 2.83 -19.31
N ALA A 90 -11.40 1.81 -18.46
CA ALA A 90 -12.10 1.72 -17.19
C ALA A 90 -11.46 2.69 -16.16
N PRO A 91 -12.24 3.62 -15.57
CA PRO A 91 -11.68 4.54 -14.59
C PRO A 91 -11.18 3.77 -13.36
N PRO A 92 -10.02 4.14 -12.79
CA PRO A 92 -9.50 3.52 -11.58
C PRO A 92 -10.48 3.71 -10.41
N ASP A 93 -10.57 2.73 -9.51
CA ASP A 93 -11.38 2.84 -8.30
C ASP A 93 -10.71 3.78 -7.28
N VAL A 94 -10.93 5.08 -7.46
CA VAL A 94 -10.38 6.13 -6.61
C VAL A 94 -10.87 6.00 -5.17
N ALA A 95 -12.06 5.46 -4.93
CA ALA A 95 -12.59 5.25 -3.59
C ALA A 95 -11.78 4.18 -2.83
N ALA A 96 -11.39 3.09 -3.50
CA ALA A 96 -10.51 2.08 -2.93
C ALA A 96 -9.13 2.66 -2.56
N VAL A 97 -8.57 3.54 -3.39
CA VAL A 97 -7.28 4.20 -3.10
C VAL A 97 -7.40 5.16 -1.91
N HIS A 98 -8.49 5.94 -1.82
CA HIS A 98 -8.75 6.79 -0.64
C HIS A 98 -8.92 5.97 0.63
N HIS A 99 -9.59 4.82 0.56
CA HIS A 99 -9.71 3.91 1.69
C HIS A 99 -8.34 3.39 2.14
N MET A 100 -7.48 2.98 1.19
CA MET A 100 -6.11 2.56 1.50
C MET A 100 -5.31 3.67 2.19
N LEU A 101 -5.40 4.91 1.71
CA LEU A 101 -4.73 6.06 2.33
C LEU A 101 -5.25 6.32 3.76
N ALA A 102 -6.56 6.20 3.99
CA ALA A 102 -7.14 6.35 5.31
C ALA A 102 -6.65 5.26 6.29
N GLU A 103 -6.55 4.02 5.84
CA GLU A 103 -6.06 2.91 6.65
C GLU A 103 -4.55 3.03 6.94
N LEU A 104 -3.78 3.54 5.97
CA LEU A 104 -2.36 3.83 6.15
C LEU A 104 -2.14 4.89 7.24
N ARG A 105 -2.89 5.98 7.20
CA ARG A 105 -2.86 7.04 8.23
C ARG A 105 -3.26 6.52 9.61
N ARG A 106 -4.30 5.68 9.67
CA ARG A 106 -4.73 5.02 10.92
C ARG A 106 -3.60 4.14 11.49
N SER A 107 -2.93 3.39 10.63
CA SER A 107 -1.82 2.50 11.01
C SER A 107 -0.59 3.28 11.50
N LEU A 108 -0.35 4.48 10.97
CA LEU A 108 0.73 5.37 11.39
C LEU A 108 0.42 6.14 12.69
N GLY A 109 -0.86 6.30 13.04
CA GLY A 109 -1.30 6.95 14.28
C GLY A 109 -1.28 6.04 15.53
N GLN A 110 -1.05 4.73 15.34
CA GLN A 110 -0.85 3.75 16.41
C GLN A 110 0.64 3.67 16.82
#